data_AF-A0A7J4RGA3-F1
#
_entry.id   AF-A0A7J4RGA3-F1
#
_cell.length_a   1.000
_cell.length_b   1.000
_cell.length_c   1.000
_cell.angle_alpha   90.00
_cell.angle_beta   90.00
_cell.angle_gamma   90.00
#
_symmetry.space_group_name_H-M   'P 1'
#
loop_
_entity.id
_entity.type
_entity.pdbx_description
1 polymer ?
#
loop_
_entity_poly.entity_id
_entity_poly.type
_entity_poly.pdbx_seq_one_letter_code
_entity_poly.pdbx_strand_id
1 'polypeptide(L)'
;MARMYSSRKGKSGSSKPFMTEASAWSNTDAKEVESLVVKYAKEGMTTSQIGIVLRDKHAVPNARLVLGKRIGAVLAENDLGGSYPEDLMNLMRQAVAIIDHLTTNHRDIHNKRS
;
A
#
# COMPACT_ATOMS: atom_id res chain seq x y z
N MET A 1 14.93 15.99 -4.57
CA MET A 1 13.73 16.20 -3.76
C MET A 1 14.14 16.11 -2.30
N ALA A 2 13.89 17.14 -1.51
CA ALA A 2 13.98 17.05 -0.06
C ALA A 2 12.73 16.31 0.47
N ARG A 3 12.81 15.73 1.68
CA ARG A 3 11.64 15.15 2.35
C ARG A 3 10.72 16.27 2.85
N MET A 4 9.41 16.01 2.93
CA MET A 4 8.40 17.05 3.23
C MET A 4 8.61 17.71 4.60
N TYR A 5 8.85 16.91 5.64
CA TYR A 5 9.02 17.39 7.03
C TYR A 5 10.47 17.27 7.53
N SER A 6 11.45 17.06 6.64
CA SER A 6 12.87 17.03 7.05
C SER A 6 13.81 17.56 5.98
N SER A 7 14.94 18.12 6.39
CA SER A 7 15.97 18.70 5.51
C SER A 7 16.79 17.66 4.72
N ARG A 8 16.50 16.36 4.88
CA ARG A 8 17.25 15.26 4.25
C ARG A 8 16.87 15.12 2.77
N LYS A 9 17.84 14.72 1.92
CA LYS A 9 17.70 14.61 0.45
C LYS A 9 17.86 13.18 -0.09
N GLY A 10 17.61 12.16 0.73
CA GLY A 10 17.76 10.75 0.33
C GLY A 10 16.82 10.36 -0.81
N LYS A 11 17.38 9.71 -1.84
CA LYS A 11 16.65 9.23 -3.03
C LYS A 11 16.62 7.70 -3.03
N SER A 12 15.48 7.13 -2.62
CA SER A 12 15.19 5.70 -2.72
C SER A 12 13.75 5.53 -3.19
N GLY A 13 13.52 4.60 -4.12
CA GLY A 13 12.21 4.33 -4.69
C GLY A 13 12.30 3.21 -5.72
N SER A 14 11.17 2.57 -6.03
CA SER A 14 11.09 1.53 -7.06
C SER A 14 11.28 2.14 -8.44
N SER A 15 12.18 1.58 -9.24
CA SER A 15 12.27 1.87 -10.68
C SER A 15 11.44 0.86 -11.44
N LYS A 16 10.44 1.34 -12.18
CA LYS A 16 9.54 0.47 -12.93
C LYS A 16 10.13 0.17 -14.32
N PRO A 17 10.20 -1.10 -14.75
CA PRO A 17 10.61 -1.42 -16.12
C PRO A 17 9.58 -0.90 -17.11
N PHE A 18 10.06 -0.44 -18.27
CA PHE A 18 9.21 -0.01 -19.38
C PHE A 18 8.65 -1.24 -20.10
N MET A 19 7.46 -1.67 -19.69
CA MET A 19 6.75 -2.82 -20.26
C MET A 19 5.28 -2.48 -20.42
N THR A 20 4.72 -2.81 -21.58
CA THR A 20 3.31 -2.62 -21.91
C THR A 20 2.48 -3.87 -21.63
N GLU A 21 3.13 -5.04 -21.58
CA GLU A 21 2.50 -6.35 -21.40
C GLU A 21 3.10 -7.08 -20.19
N ALA A 22 2.36 -8.05 -19.66
CA ALA A 22 2.86 -8.94 -18.62
C ALA A 22 3.87 -9.93 -19.22
N SER A 23 4.95 -10.21 -18.49
CA SER A 23 5.97 -11.16 -18.91
C SER A 23 5.43 -12.59 -18.99
N ALA A 24 5.99 -13.42 -19.88
CA ALA A 24 5.51 -14.78 -20.13
C ALA A 24 5.51 -15.72 -18.90
N TRP A 25 6.33 -15.44 -17.90
CA TRP A 25 6.40 -16.19 -16.63
C TRP A 25 5.42 -15.69 -15.57
N SER A 26 4.83 -14.50 -15.75
CA SER A 26 3.86 -13.92 -14.82
C SER A 26 2.53 -14.61 -15.02
N ASN A 27 1.78 -14.82 -13.94
CA ASN A 27 0.39 -15.23 -14.06
C ASN A 27 -0.39 -14.13 -14.79
N THR A 28 -1.00 -14.49 -15.93
CA THR A 28 -1.77 -13.61 -16.82
C THR A 28 -3.28 -13.79 -16.69
N ASP A 29 -3.75 -14.75 -15.88
CA ASP A 29 -5.18 -14.93 -15.67
C ASP A 29 -5.75 -13.79 -14.80
N ALA A 30 -6.40 -12.84 -15.45
CA ALA A 30 -7.01 -11.70 -14.80
C ALA A 30 -8.09 -12.10 -13.77
N LYS A 31 -8.84 -13.18 -14.02
CA LYS A 31 -9.91 -13.62 -13.11
C LYS A 31 -9.34 -14.21 -11.82
N GLU A 32 -8.28 -15.01 -11.95
CA GLU A 32 -7.58 -15.55 -10.79
C GLU A 32 -6.99 -14.43 -9.93
N VAL A 33 -6.29 -13.47 -10.55
CA VAL A 33 -5.69 -12.35 -9.82
C VAL A 33 -6.76 -11.48 -9.14
N GLU A 34 -7.89 -11.22 -9.79
CA GLU A 34 -9.00 -10.49 -9.17
C GLU A 34 -9.57 -11.26 -7.97
N SER A 35 -9.76 -12.58 -8.09
CA SER A 35 -10.24 -13.41 -6.98
C SER A 35 -9.28 -13.40 -5.78
N LEU A 36 -7.97 -13.40 -6.04
CA LEU A 36 -6.94 -13.30 -5.01
C LEU A 36 -6.97 -11.94 -4.32
N VAL A 37 -7.10 -10.85 -5.08
CA VAL A 37 -7.23 -9.49 -4.53
C VAL A 37 -8.45 -9.40 -3.60
N VAL A 38 -9.60 -9.89 -4.04
CA VAL A 38 -10.84 -9.89 -3.23
C VAL A 38 -10.69 -10.75 -1.99
N LYS A 39 -10.06 -11.93 -2.11
CA LYS A 39 -9.79 -12.82 -0.97
C LYS A 39 -8.94 -12.11 0.09
N TYR A 40 -7.80 -11.53 -0.29
CA TYR A 40 -6.91 -10.87 0.66
C TYR A 40 -7.51 -9.58 1.25
N ALA A 41 -8.34 -8.88 0.50
CA ALA A 41 -9.09 -7.75 1.03
C ALA A 41 -10.10 -8.19 2.10
N LYS A 42 -10.79 -9.32 1.90
CA LYS A 42 -11.67 -9.91 2.93
C LYS A 42 -10.91 -10.40 4.16
N GLU A 43 -9.67 -10.83 3.99
CA GLU A 43 -8.75 -11.14 5.11
C GLU A 43 -8.26 -9.89 5.85
N GLY A 44 -8.59 -8.68 5.39
CA GLY A 44 -8.26 -7.42 6.04
C GLY A 44 -6.88 -6.86 5.67
N MET A 45 -6.24 -7.39 4.62
CA MET A 45 -4.96 -6.85 4.15
C MET A 45 -5.13 -5.50 3.46
N THR A 46 -4.12 -4.63 3.58
CA THR A 46 -4.13 -3.31 2.93
C THR A 46 -3.76 -3.41 1.44
N THR A 47 -4.09 -2.39 0.64
CA THR A 47 -3.81 -2.42 -0.81
C THR A 47 -2.32 -2.57 -1.12
N SER A 48 -1.48 -1.93 -0.29
CA SER A 48 -0.02 -2.06 -0.37
C SER A 48 0.45 -3.48 -0.07
N GLN A 49 -0.11 -4.11 0.97
CA GLN A 49 0.23 -5.49 1.35
C GLN A 49 -0.20 -6.49 0.29
N ILE A 50 -1.40 -6.32 -0.28
CA ILE A 50 -1.90 -7.17 -1.37
C ILE A 50 -0.94 -7.12 -2.55
N GLY A 51 -0.46 -5.93 -2.94
CA GLY A 51 0.53 -5.79 -4.00
C GLY A 51 1.85 -6.54 -3.74
N ILE A 52 2.33 -6.54 -2.50
CA ILE A 52 3.54 -7.27 -2.09
C ILE A 52 3.30 -8.78 -2.17
N VAL A 53 2.18 -9.26 -1.66
CA VAL A 53 1.81 -10.69 -1.67
C VAL A 53 1.67 -11.21 -3.10
N LEU A 54 1.03 -10.44 -3.99
CA LEU A 54 0.91 -10.78 -5.40
C LEU A 54 2.28 -10.89 -6.09
N ARG A 55 3.20 -9.98 -5.79
CA ARG A 55 4.56 -10.02 -6.33
C ARG A 55 5.36 -11.22 -5.82
N ASP A 56 5.35 -11.43 -4.51
CA ASP A 56 6.29 -12.36 -3.86
C ASP A 56 5.78 -13.81 -3.84
N LYS A 57 4.45 -14.04 -3.74
CA LYS A 57 3.87 -15.38 -3.66
C LYS A 57 3.25 -15.87 -4.95
N HIS A 58 2.67 -14.97 -5.74
CA HIS A 58 1.89 -15.31 -6.95
C HIS A 58 2.60 -14.93 -8.25
N ALA A 59 3.85 -14.45 -8.17
CA ALA A 59 4.64 -14.04 -9.32
C ALA A 59 3.91 -13.04 -10.24
N VAL A 60 3.16 -12.09 -9.66
CA VAL A 60 2.49 -10.99 -10.37
C VAL A 60 3.17 -9.66 -9.99
N PRO A 61 4.18 -9.20 -10.78
CA PRO A 61 4.97 -8.03 -10.41
C PRO A 61 4.20 -6.72 -10.50
N ASN A 62 3.18 -6.69 -11.35
CA ASN A 62 2.40 -5.49 -11.61
C ASN A 62 0.97 -5.84 -11.97
N ALA A 63 0.09 -5.85 -10.95
CA ALA A 63 -1.32 -6.14 -11.09
C ALA A 63 -2.03 -5.25 -12.13
N ARG A 64 -1.54 -4.02 -12.38
CA ARG A 64 -2.12 -3.12 -13.39
C ARG A 64 -1.95 -3.63 -14.82
N LEU A 65 -0.87 -4.33 -15.12
CA LEU A 65 -0.66 -4.87 -16.48
C LEU A 65 -1.56 -6.07 -16.75
N VAL A 66 -1.88 -6.85 -15.72
CA VAL A 66 -2.75 -8.03 -15.84
C VAL A 66 -4.22 -7.62 -15.83
N LEU A 67 -4.64 -6.78 -14.89
CA LEU A 67 -6.05 -6.41 -14.68
C LEU A 67 -6.49 -5.18 -15.49
N GLY A 68 -5.55 -4.42 -16.06
CA GLY A 68 -5.81 -3.12 -16.70
C GLY A 68 -6.17 -1.97 -15.73
N LYS A 69 -6.53 -2.29 -14.49
CA LYS A 69 -6.94 -1.35 -13.43
C LYS A 69 -5.99 -1.40 -12.23
N ARG A 70 -6.06 -0.42 -11.33
CA ARG A 70 -5.30 -0.42 -10.06
C ARG A 70 -6.04 -1.27 -9.03
N ILE A 71 -5.31 -1.85 -8.07
CA ILE A 71 -5.88 -2.66 -6.97
C ILE A 71 -6.99 -1.89 -6.25
N GLY A 72 -6.79 -0.61 -5.93
CA GLY A 72 -7.82 0.20 -5.28
C GLY A 72 -9.11 0.37 -6.10
N ALA A 73 -9.04 0.38 -7.43
CA ALA A 73 -10.22 0.43 -8.29
C ALA A 73 -10.98 -0.91 -8.27
N VAL A 74 -10.26 -2.03 -8.28
CA VAL A 74 -10.85 -3.38 -8.18
C VAL A 74 -11.58 -3.55 -6.84
N LEU A 75 -11.02 -3.03 -5.74
CA LEU A 75 -11.70 -3.06 -4.45
C LEU A 75 -12.94 -2.17 -4.40
N ALA A 76 -12.90 -1.01 -5.08
CA ALA A 76 -14.05 -0.12 -5.17
C ALA A 76 -15.20 -0.75 -5.98
N GLU A 77 -14.88 -1.46 -7.07
CA GLU A 77 -15.87 -2.18 -7.89
C GLU A 77 -16.54 -3.35 -7.15
N ASN A 78 -15.86 -3.91 -6.13
CA ASN A 78 -16.37 -5.01 -5.31
C ASN A 78 -16.98 -4.54 -3.97
N ASP A 79 -17.22 -3.24 -3.80
CA ASP A 79 -17.75 -2.63 -2.56
C ASP A 79 -16.91 -2.94 -1.30
N LEU A 80 -15.64 -3.30 -1.48
CA LEU A 80 -14.66 -3.56 -0.40
C LEU A 80 -13.76 -2.35 -0.15
N GLY A 81 -14.17 -1.18 -0.64
CA GLY A 81 -13.48 0.08 -0.42
C GLY A 81 -13.61 0.53 1.05
N GLY A 82 -12.49 0.76 1.71
CA GLY A 82 -12.50 1.41 3.03
C GLY A 82 -13.09 2.82 2.92
N SER A 83 -13.82 3.26 3.94
CA SER A 83 -14.40 4.62 4.01
C SER A 83 -13.34 5.73 3.93
N TYR A 84 -12.09 5.41 4.27
CA TYR A 84 -10.97 6.34 4.26
C TYR A 84 -9.81 5.76 3.45
N PRO A 85 -9.01 6.62 2.78
CA PRO A 85 -7.77 6.19 2.14
C PRO A 85 -6.79 5.55 3.13
N GLU A 86 -6.07 4.51 2.68
CA GLU A 86 -5.08 3.77 3.48
C GLU A 86 -4.01 4.70 4.07
N ASP A 87 -3.45 5.60 3.27
CA ASP A 87 -2.40 6.52 3.69
C ASP A 87 -2.86 7.44 4.82
N LEU A 88 -4.10 7.94 4.75
CA LEU A 88 -4.68 8.78 5.80
C LEU A 88 -4.88 7.96 7.08
N MET A 89 -5.44 6.76 6.96
CA MET A 89 -5.65 5.88 8.11
C MET A 89 -4.33 5.50 8.79
N ASN A 90 -3.26 5.30 8.02
CA ASN A 90 -1.93 5.02 8.56
C ASN A 90 -1.36 6.21 9.34
N LEU A 91 -1.52 7.44 8.83
CA LEU A 91 -1.14 8.66 9.56
C LEU A 91 -1.96 8.84 10.84
N MET A 92 -3.28 8.57 10.79
CA MET A 92 -4.14 8.65 11.97
C MET A 92 -3.72 7.62 13.04
N ARG A 93 -3.43 6.38 12.65
CA ARG A 93 -2.92 5.34 13.57
C ARG A 93 -1.60 5.76 14.22
N GLN A 94 -0.69 6.33 13.44
CA GLN A 94 0.59 6.83 13.96
C GLN A 94 0.37 7.99 14.95
N ALA A 95 -0.53 8.92 14.63
CA ALA A 95 -0.85 10.05 15.50
C ALA A 95 -1.44 9.58 16.84
N VAL A 96 -2.38 8.64 16.83
CA VAL A 96 -2.94 8.05 18.06
C VAL A 96 -1.84 7.40 18.91
N ALA A 97 -0.96 6.61 18.31
CA ALA A 97 0.15 5.98 19.03
C ALA A 97 1.10 7.00 19.67
N ILE A 98 1.37 8.13 19.01
CA ILE A 98 2.19 9.22 19.56
C ILE A 98 1.46 9.90 20.72
N ILE A 99 0.16 10.18 20.58
CA ILE A 99 -0.66 10.79 21.64
C ILE A 99 -0.66 9.89 22.89
N ASP A 100 -0.92 8.60 22.72
CA ASP A 100 -0.93 7.61 23.80
C ASP A 100 0.43 7.58 24.53
N HIS A 101 1.53 7.57 23.79
CA HIS A 101 2.88 7.65 24.37
C HIS A 101 3.10 8.93 25.18
N LEU A 102 2.70 10.09 24.65
CA LEU A 102 2.88 11.39 25.30
C LEU A 102 1.99 11.57 26.53
N THR A 103 0.84 10.90 26.61
CA THR A 103 -0.01 10.90 27.80
C THR A 103 0.65 10.26 29.02
N THR A 104 1.60 9.34 28.81
CA THR A 104 2.40 8.77 29.90
C THR A 104 3.71 9.55 30.06
N ASN A 105 4.33 9.94 28.95
CA ASN A 105 5.66 10.55 28.90
C ASN A 105 5.63 12.05 28.56
N HIS A 106 5.04 12.84 29.44
CA HIS A 106 4.81 14.28 29.24
C HIS A 106 6.08 15.13 28.99
N ARG A 107 7.27 14.63 29.36
CA ARG A 107 8.56 15.33 29.19
C ARG A 107 9.24 15.06 27.84
N ASP A 108 8.66 14.22 27.00
CA ASP A 108 9.23 13.89 25.69
C ASP A 108 8.91 14.97 24.63
N ILE A 109 9.71 16.05 24.65
CA ILE A 109 9.53 17.22 23.77
C ILE A 109 9.84 16.89 22.30
N HIS A 110 10.71 15.91 22.05
CA HIS A 110 11.11 15.53 20.70
C HIS A 110 9.95 14.88 19.94
N ASN A 111 9.26 13.93 20.58
CA ASN A 111 8.08 13.30 19.99
C ASN A 111 6.87 14.23 19.93
N LYS A 112 6.77 15.22 20.83
CA LYS A 112 5.73 16.26 20.76
C LYS A 112 5.82 17.16 19.53
N ARG A 113 7.02 17.35 18.98
CA ARG A 113 7.27 18.19 17.80
C ARG A 113 7.13 17.41 16.48
N SER A 114 7.23 16.09 16.54
CA SER A 114 7.38 15.21 15.38
C SER A 114 6.07 14.88 14.69
#